data_AF-A0A072UH48-F1
#
_entry.id   AF-A0A072UH48-F1
#
_cell.length_a   1.000
_cell.length_b   1.000
_cell.length_c   1.000
_cell.angle_alpha   90.00
_cell.angle_beta   90.00
_cell.angle_gamma   90.00
#
_symmetry.space_group_name_H-M   'P 1'
#
loop_
_entity.id
_entity.type
_entity.pdbx_description
1 polymer ?
#
loop_
_entity_poly.entity_id
_entity_poly.type
_entity_poly.pdbx_seq_one_letter_code
_entity_poly.pdbx_strand_id
1 'polypeptide(L)'
;MGFKALLVCSFVLFFYSYGFSMAQMVPAVYVFGDSLVDVGNNNYLTLSIAKANHRHYGIDFLNHKPTGRFSNGKNAADFIGEKLGLATSPPYLSLISKGNKNENNASFINGVSFASAGAGIFDGTDERYRQSLPLTKQVNYYTNVYEELIREVGASALQKHLSKSIFAVVIGNNDLFGYFESSELRKKNTPQQYVDSMLFSLKLQLQVTTHKSSSC
;
A
#
# COMPACT_ATOMS: atom_id res chain seq x y z
N MET A 1 3.21 41.53 38.39
CA MET A 1 3.68 40.95 37.12
C MET A 1 3.52 39.42 37.00
N GLY A 2 3.47 38.65 38.10
CA GLY A 2 3.42 37.17 38.03
C GLY A 2 2.13 36.52 37.50
N PHE A 3 0.95 37.12 37.71
CA PHE A 3 -0.34 36.50 37.32
C PHE A 3 -0.59 36.48 35.80
N LYS A 4 -0.05 37.48 35.06
CA LYS A 4 -0.15 37.54 33.59
C LYS A 4 0.78 36.52 32.91
N ALA A 5 1.96 36.26 33.49
CA ALA A 5 2.90 35.27 32.97
C ALA A 5 2.36 33.83 33.14
N LEU A 6 1.69 33.54 34.26
CA LEU A 6 1.09 32.22 34.52
C LEU A 6 -0.03 31.88 33.52
N LEU A 7 -0.89 32.85 33.19
CA LEU A 7 -1.97 32.70 32.20
C LEU A 7 -1.44 32.48 30.78
N VAL A 8 -0.36 33.16 30.40
CA VAL A 8 0.29 32.98 29.09
C VAL A 8 0.96 31.61 28.97
N CYS A 9 1.66 31.13 30.02
CA CYS A 9 2.21 29.78 30.04
C CYS A 9 1.11 28.71 29.97
N SER A 10 -0.02 28.91 30.66
CA SER A 10 -1.17 27.98 30.60
C SER A 10 -1.80 27.92 29.21
N PHE A 11 -1.89 29.05 28.50
CA PHE A 11 -2.42 29.10 27.14
C PHE A 11 -1.50 28.41 26.12
N VAL A 12 -0.17 28.60 26.23
CA VAL A 12 0.82 27.96 25.36
C VAL A 12 0.86 26.43 25.57
N LEU A 13 0.72 25.96 26.82
CA LEU A 13 0.62 24.54 27.14
C LEU A 13 -0.70 23.92 26.62
N PHE A 14 -1.81 24.67 26.64
CA PHE A 14 -3.08 24.23 26.09
C PHE A 14 -2.96 24.00 24.57
N PHE A 15 -2.37 24.94 23.82
CA PHE A 15 -2.13 24.75 22.38
C PHE A 15 -1.11 23.64 22.06
N TYR A 16 -0.12 23.39 22.91
CA TYR A 16 0.78 22.24 22.75
C TYR A 16 0.09 20.89 23.01
N SER A 17 -0.95 20.86 23.85
CA SER A 17 -1.71 19.65 24.17
C SER A 17 -2.77 19.29 23.11
N TYR A 18 -3.24 20.28 22.35
CA TYR A 18 -4.07 20.08 21.17
C TYR A 18 -3.19 20.12 19.92
N GLY A 19 -2.40 19.06 19.71
CA GLY A 19 -1.91 18.79 18.37
C GLY A 19 -3.11 18.75 17.43
N PHE A 20 -3.05 19.47 16.30
CA PHE A 20 -4.02 19.33 15.22
C PHE A 20 -3.94 17.89 14.70
N SER A 21 -4.69 16.98 15.32
CA SER A 21 -4.95 15.68 14.76
C SER A 21 -5.87 15.91 13.58
N MET A 22 -5.37 15.67 12.37
CA MET A 22 -6.25 15.60 11.20
C MET A 22 -7.33 14.59 11.52
N ALA A 23 -8.59 15.01 11.48
CA ALA A 23 -9.70 14.10 11.73
C ALA A 23 -9.62 12.96 10.71
N GLN A 24 -9.54 11.73 11.21
CA GLN A 24 -9.54 10.52 10.38
C GLN A 24 -10.82 10.52 9.53
N MET A 25 -10.66 10.62 8.21
CA MET A 25 -11.80 10.74 7.29
C MET A 25 -12.36 9.39 6.86
N VAL A 26 -11.52 8.37 6.84
CA VAL A 26 -11.90 7.00 6.48
C VAL A 26 -11.32 6.00 7.49
N PRO A 27 -11.98 4.85 7.72
CA PRO A 27 -11.49 3.83 8.63
C PRO A 27 -10.14 3.22 8.22
N ALA A 28 -9.92 2.97 6.93
CA ALA A 28 -8.71 2.31 6.45
C ALA A 28 -8.37 2.68 4.99
N VAL A 29 -7.10 2.46 4.64
CA VAL A 29 -6.61 2.48 3.25
C VAL A 29 -5.90 1.17 2.93
N TYR A 30 -6.42 0.41 1.98
CA TYR A 30 -5.76 -0.77 1.43
C TYR A 30 -5.09 -0.41 0.10
N VAL A 31 -3.80 -0.71 -0.05
CA VAL A 31 -3.00 -0.24 -1.18
C VAL A 31 -2.51 -1.43 -2.01
N PHE A 32 -2.81 -1.39 -3.31
CA PHE A 32 -2.36 -2.36 -4.31
C PHE A 32 -1.61 -1.60 -5.38
N GLY A 33 -0.54 -2.20 -5.91
CA GLY A 33 0.18 -1.56 -6.99
C GLY A 33 1.62 -1.96 -7.16
N ASP A 34 2.33 -1.11 -7.88
CA ASP A 34 3.74 -1.25 -8.16
C ASP A 34 4.63 -0.32 -7.29
N SER A 35 5.85 -0.08 -7.75
CA SER A 35 6.85 0.82 -7.15
C SER A 35 6.34 2.21 -6.79
N LEU A 36 5.35 2.74 -7.52
CA LEU A 36 4.77 4.08 -7.29
C LEU A 36 4.07 4.20 -5.92
N VAL A 37 3.66 3.07 -5.35
CA VAL A 37 2.96 2.97 -4.06
C VAL A 37 3.55 1.91 -3.13
N ASP A 38 4.67 1.27 -3.50
CA ASP A 38 5.38 0.33 -2.62
C ASP A 38 6.01 1.05 -1.43
N VAL A 39 5.64 0.62 -0.24
CA VAL A 39 6.10 1.16 1.06
C VAL A 39 7.14 0.25 1.74
N GLY A 40 7.61 -0.78 1.05
CA GLY A 40 8.71 -1.64 1.46
C GLY A 40 8.46 -3.14 1.43
N ASN A 41 7.42 -3.64 0.75
CA ASN A 41 7.19 -5.09 0.64
C ASN A 41 8.39 -5.77 -0.04
N ASN A 42 8.97 -5.15 -1.06
CA ASN A 42 10.10 -5.72 -1.78
C ASN A 42 11.34 -5.97 -0.91
N ASN A 43 11.47 -5.32 0.25
CA ASN A 43 12.58 -5.59 1.17
C ASN A 43 12.53 -6.99 1.77
N TYR A 44 11.36 -7.63 1.76
CA TYR A 44 11.11 -8.98 2.28
C TYR A 44 11.17 -10.05 1.19
N LEU A 45 11.36 -9.67 -0.08
CA LEU A 45 11.47 -10.58 -1.21
C LEU A 45 12.94 -10.95 -1.46
N THR A 46 13.37 -12.15 -1.07
CA THR A 46 14.78 -12.57 -1.14
C THR A 46 15.40 -12.40 -2.52
N LEU A 47 14.68 -12.80 -3.59
CA LEU A 47 15.23 -12.85 -4.94
C LEU A 47 15.06 -11.53 -5.71
N SER A 48 14.19 -10.63 -5.25
CA SER A 48 13.87 -9.40 -5.97
C SER A 48 15.10 -8.51 -6.13
N ILE A 49 15.38 -8.05 -7.35
CA ILE A 49 16.39 -7.00 -7.59
C ILE A 49 15.78 -5.59 -7.52
N ALA A 50 14.45 -5.48 -7.58
CA ALA A 50 13.74 -4.22 -7.40
C ALA A 50 13.59 -3.92 -5.91
N LYS A 51 14.65 -3.44 -5.25
CA LYS A 51 14.61 -3.01 -3.84
C LYS A 51 15.09 -1.58 -3.67
N ALA A 52 14.27 -0.70 -3.10
CA ALA A 52 14.65 0.67 -2.73
C ALA A 52 15.15 0.77 -1.28
N ASN A 53 16.00 -0.19 -0.86
CA ASN A 53 16.60 -0.27 0.48
C ASN A 53 18.06 0.20 0.54
N HIS A 54 18.50 0.98 -0.45
CA HIS A 54 19.85 1.51 -0.58
C HIS A 54 19.83 3.00 -0.94
N ARG A 55 20.96 3.69 -0.84
CA ARG A 55 21.07 5.09 -1.27
C ARG A 55 20.84 5.18 -2.79
N HIS A 56 20.19 6.21 -3.33
CA HIS A 56 19.80 7.49 -2.69
C HIS A 56 18.38 7.51 -2.09
N TYR A 57 17.66 6.38 -2.08
CA TYR A 57 16.30 6.33 -1.56
C TYR A 57 16.21 6.74 -0.08
N GLY A 58 15.13 7.43 0.27
CA GLY A 58 14.87 7.84 1.65
C GLY A 58 15.72 9.00 2.20
N ILE A 59 16.48 9.71 1.34
CA ILE A 59 17.29 10.87 1.75
C ILE A 59 16.48 12.03 2.36
N ASP A 60 15.21 12.19 2.00
CA ASP A 60 14.32 13.24 2.52
C ASP A 60 13.56 12.81 3.79
N PHE A 61 13.71 11.56 4.25
CA PHE A 61 13.22 11.18 5.58
C PHE A 61 14.09 11.78 6.68
N LEU A 62 13.50 12.04 7.85
CA LEU A 62 14.20 12.62 9.00
C LEU A 62 15.43 11.83 9.45
N ASN A 63 15.42 10.51 9.26
CA ASN A 63 16.55 9.64 9.59
C ASN A 63 17.50 9.38 8.41
N HIS A 64 17.21 9.93 7.22
CA HIS A 64 17.93 9.75 5.97
C HIS A 64 18.16 8.27 5.60
N LYS A 65 17.24 7.38 5.99
CA LYS A 65 17.34 5.93 5.74
C LYS A 65 16.38 5.49 4.65
N PRO A 66 16.81 4.58 3.76
CA PRO A 66 15.92 3.99 2.78
C PRO A 66 14.89 3.08 3.48
N THR A 67 13.63 3.18 3.08
CA THR A 67 12.51 2.42 3.67
C THR A 67 11.91 1.39 2.71
N GLY A 68 12.43 1.29 1.48
CA GLY A 68 11.83 0.49 0.40
C GLY A 68 10.86 1.26 -0.50
N ARG A 69 10.67 2.56 -0.28
CA ARG A 69 9.95 3.46 -1.19
C ARG A 69 10.87 3.89 -2.33
N PHE A 70 10.37 3.80 -3.56
CA PHE A 70 11.09 4.20 -4.78
C PHE A 70 11.06 5.73 -4.99
N SER A 71 11.46 6.47 -3.95
CA SER A 71 11.47 7.93 -3.87
C SER A 71 12.57 8.39 -2.90
N ASN A 72 12.89 9.69 -2.93
CA ASN A 72 13.74 10.31 -1.91
C ASN A 72 13.07 10.29 -0.53
N GLY A 73 11.75 10.17 -0.43
CA GLY A 73 11.03 10.12 0.83
C GLY A 73 9.69 9.42 0.69
N LYS A 74 8.62 10.14 1.02
CA LYS A 74 7.24 9.68 0.87
C LYS A 74 6.86 9.44 -0.59
N ASN A 75 6.02 8.43 -0.83
CA ASN A 75 5.41 8.13 -2.13
C ASN A 75 3.89 8.44 -2.10
N ALA A 76 3.18 8.11 -3.18
CA ALA A 76 1.76 8.39 -3.29
C ALA A 76 0.91 7.72 -2.18
N ALA A 77 1.28 6.52 -1.71
CA ALA A 77 0.56 5.83 -0.64
C ALA A 77 0.64 6.59 0.70
N ASP A 78 1.81 7.16 1.01
CA ASP A 78 2.00 7.99 2.20
C ASP A 78 1.12 9.25 2.14
N PHE A 79 1.13 9.95 0.99
CA PHE A 79 0.33 11.15 0.82
C PHE A 79 -1.17 10.87 0.87
N ILE A 80 -1.63 9.72 0.35
CA ILE A 80 -3.03 9.29 0.49
C ILE A 80 -3.39 9.13 1.97
N GLY A 81 -2.58 8.41 2.75
CA GLY A 81 -2.79 8.24 4.19
C GLY A 81 -2.87 9.59 4.91
N GLU A 82 -1.86 10.45 4.72
CA GLU A 82 -1.80 11.78 5.35
C GLU A 82 -2.99 12.66 5.01
N LYS A 83 -3.39 12.69 3.74
CA LYS A 83 -4.55 13.47 3.31
C LYS A 83 -5.84 12.95 3.91
N LEU A 84 -5.93 11.67 4.24
CA LEU A 84 -7.09 11.03 4.85
C LEU A 84 -7.06 11.03 6.40
N GLY A 85 -6.02 11.62 7.02
CA GLY A 85 -5.85 11.63 8.47
C GLY A 85 -5.45 10.26 9.04
N LEU A 86 -4.77 9.43 8.26
CA LEU A 86 -4.29 8.10 8.62
C LEU A 86 -2.76 8.03 8.56
N ALA A 87 -2.19 7.11 9.34
CA ALA A 87 -0.81 6.68 9.10
C ALA A 87 -0.71 5.94 7.77
N THR A 88 0.49 5.89 7.18
CA THR A 88 0.73 5.06 5.99
C THR A 88 0.43 3.60 6.30
N SER A 89 -0.38 2.96 5.46
CA SER A 89 -0.65 1.53 5.52
C SER A 89 0.66 0.72 5.47
N PRO A 90 0.96 -0.13 6.47
CA PRO A 90 2.22 -0.86 6.53
C PRO A 90 2.32 -1.93 5.43
N PRO A 91 3.55 -2.31 5.01
CA PRO A 91 3.75 -3.37 4.02
C PRO A 91 3.33 -4.73 4.62
N TYR A 92 2.47 -5.46 3.92
CA TYR A 92 1.95 -6.77 4.31
C TYR A 92 3.05 -7.74 4.76
N LEU A 93 4.14 -7.86 3.99
CA LEU A 93 5.21 -8.80 4.30
C LEU A 93 5.97 -8.46 5.58
N SER A 94 6.01 -7.18 5.99
CA SER A 94 6.56 -6.78 7.29
C SER A 94 5.72 -7.33 8.43
N LEU A 95 4.40 -7.18 8.32
CA LEU A 95 3.44 -7.57 9.36
C LEU A 95 3.45 -9.07 9.63
N ILE A 96 3.60 -9.88 8.58
CA ILE A 96 3.61 -11.34 8.71
C ILE A 96 5.02 -11.93 8.93
N SER A 97 6.07 -11.11 8.93
CA SER A 97 7.45 -11.58 9.12
C SER A 97 7.70 -12.05 10.56
N LYS A 98 8.40 -13.19 10.70
CA LYS A 98 8.58 -13.90 11.99
C LYS A 98 9.30 -13.09 13.09
N GLY A 99 9.98 -11.99 12.74
CA GLY A 99 10.70 -11.12 13.68
C GLY A 99 9.83 -10.09 14.42
N ASN A 100 8.62 -9.81 13.93
CA ASN A 100 7.67 -8.89 14.56
C ASN A 100 6.71 -9.58 15.55
N LYS A 101 6.91 -10.88 15.81
CA LYS A 101 6.06 -11.71 16.69
C LYS A 101 6.12 -11.38 18.19
N ASN A 102 6.94 -10.42 18.59
CA ASN A 102 6.88 -9.88 19.96
C ASN A 102 5.67 -8.94 20.15
N GLU A 103 4.98 -8.57 19.08
CA GLU A 103 3.69 -7.89 19.10
C GLU A 103 2.65 -8.83 18.48
N ASN A 104 1.91 -9.56 19.31
CA ASN A 104 0.85 -10.49 18.91
C ASN A 104 -0.37 -9.83 18.21
N ASN A 105 -0.26 -8.62 17.68
CA ASN A 105 -1.36 -7.87 17.08
C ASN A 105 -0.93 -7.16 15.79
N ALA A 106 -0.57 -7.91 14.74
CA ALA A 106 -0.48 -7.33 13.41
C ALA A 106 -1.88 -6.83 12.99
N SER A 107 -2.19 -5.57 13.30
CA SER A 107 -3.53 -5.04 13.10
C SER A 107 -3.70 -4.63 11.63
N PHE A 108 -4.53 -5.39 10.90
CA PHE A 108 -4.86 -5.09 9.52
C PHE A 108 -6.03 -4.11 9.38
N ILE A 109 -6.75 -3.84 10.47
CA ILE A 109 -8.03 -3.10 10.45
C ILE A 109 -7.88 -1.66 9.97
N ASN A 110 -6.71 -1.02 10.15
CA ASN A 110 -6.49 0.36 9.69
C ASN A 110 -5.93 0.45 8.26
N GLY A 111 -5.81 -0.70 7.57
CA GLY A 111 -5.32 -0.78 6.21
C GLY A 111 -3.94 -1.43 6.10
N VAL A 112 -3.67 -1.99 4.92
CA VAL A 112 -2.43 -2.72 4.60
C VAL A 112 -2.01 -2.36 3.18
N SER A 113 -0.70 -2.24 2.95
CA SER A 113 -0.14 -2.14 1.61
C SER A 113 0.35 -3.50 1.12
N PHE A 114 -0.24 -3.95 0.01
CA PHE A 114 0.14 -5.14 -0.75
C PHE A 114 1.02 -4.81 -1.96
N ALA A 115 1.20 -3.51 -2.26
CA ALA A 115 1.98 -3.03 -3.39
C ALA A 115 3.41 -3.56 -3.39
N SER A 116 3.95 -3.83 -4.57
CA SER A 116 5.27 -4.42 -4.76
C SER A 116 5.93 -3.86 -6.00
N ALA A 117 7.14 -3.33 -5.86
CA ALA A 117 7.87 -2.83 -7.01
C ALA A 117 8.12 -3.90 -8.09
N GLY A 118 7.95 -3.47 -9.34
CA GLY A 118 8.01 -4.36 -10.50
C GLY A 118 6.75 -5.19 -10.73
N ALA A 119 5.69 -5.02 -9.94
CA ALA A 119 4.42 -5.69 -10.17
C ALA A 119 3.71 -5.17 -11.42
N GLY A 120 3.13 -6.09 -12.18
CA GLY A 120 2.14 -5.82 -13.21
C GLY A 120 0.77 -6.40 -12.89
N ILE A 121 -0.18 -6.14 -13.78
CA ILE A 121 -1.51 -6.75 -13.78
C ILE A 121 -1.38 -8.24 -14.10
N PHE A 122 -0.56 -8.58 -15.10
CA PHE A 122 -0.33 -9.96 -15.49
C PHE A 122 0.69 -10.66 -14.58
N ASP A 123 0.43 -11.94 -14.33
CA ASP A 123 1.42 -12.85 -13.75
C ASP A 123 2.56 -13.05 -14.78
N GLY A 124 3.82 -13.02 -14.36
CA GLY A 124 4.99 -13.17 -15.25
C GLY A 124 5.78 -11.88 -15.53
N THR A 125 5.41 -10.75 -14.92
CA THR A 125 6.22 -9.51 -14.94
C THR A 125 7.46 -9.57 -14.04
N ASP A 126 7.65 -10.67 -13.32
CA ASP A 126 8.72 -10.89 -12.35
C ASP A 126 10.05 -11.32 -12.98
N GLU A 127 10.11 -11.81 -14.23
CA GLU A 127 11.40 -12.18 -14.87
C GLU A 127 12.39 -11.01 -14.89
N ARG A 128 11.92 -9.80 -15.22
CA ARG A 128 12.73 -8.58 -15.26
C ARG A 128 13.34 -8.24 -13.90
N TYR A 129 12.58 -8.47 -12.83
CA TYR A 129 12.96 -8.06 -11.47
C TYR A 129 13.30 -9.26 -10.58
N ARG A 130 13.42 -10.45 -11.18
CA ARG A 130 13.52 -11.80 -10.57
C ARG A 130 12.36 -12.20 -9.66
N GLN A 131 11.77 -11.26 -8.94
CA GLN A 131 10.67 -11.49 -8.03
C GLN A 131 9.92 -10.18 -7.77
N SER A 132 8.61 -10.21 -7.94
CA SER A 132 7.67 -9.18 -7.50
C SER A 132 6.37 -9.86 -7.03
N LEU A 133 5.43 -9.09 -6.48
CA LEU A 133 4.08 -9.57 -6.19
C LEU A 133 3.14 -9.06 -7.29
N PRO A 134 2.83 -9.82 -8.36
CA PRO A 134 1.87 -9.40 -9.37
C PRO A 134 0.48 -9.20 -8.74
N LEU A 135 -0.41 -8.46 -9.40
CA LEU A 135 -1.71 -8.06 -8.83
C LEU A 135 -2.49 -9.25 -8.24
N THR A 136 -2.49 -10.39 -8.93
CA THR A 136 -3.11 -11.63 -8.45
C THR A 136 -2.62 -12.04 -7.05
N LYS A 137 -1.29 -11.97 -6.80
CA LYS A 137 -0.74 -12.27 -5.48
C LYS A 137 -1.12 -11.23 -4.44
N GLN A 138 -1.18 -9.96 -4.83
CA GLN A 138 -1.61 -8.88 -3.93
C GLN A 138 -3.07 -9.08 -3.49
N VAL A 139 -3.96 -9.45 -4.42
CA VAL A 139 -5.37 -9.78 -4.14
C VAL A 139 -5.50 -11.05 -3.27
N ASN A 140 -4.63 -12.04 -3.47
CA ASN A 140 -4.59 -13.22 -2.60
C ASN A 140 -4.17 -12.87 -1.17
N TYR A 141 -3.19 -11.97 -0.99
CA TYR A 141 -2.82 -11.46 0.34
C TYR A 141 -3.95 -10.67 0.99
N TYR A 142 -4.67 -9.84 0.23
CA TYR A 142 -5.88 -9.20 0.72
C TYR A 142 -6.95 -10.20 1.14
N THR A 143 -7.13 -11.28 0.37
CA THR A 143 -8.08 -12.35 0.75
C THR A 143 -7.71 -12.95 2.09
N ASN A 144 -6.44 -13.23 2.36
CA ASN A 144 -6.00 -13.73 3.67
C ASN A 144 -6.28 -12.73 4.79
N VAL A 145 -5.98 -11.44 4.55
CA VAL A 145 -6.27 -10.36 5.50
C VAL A 145 -7.77 -10.25 5.77
N TYR A 146 -8.61 -10.35 4.75
CA TYR A 146 -10.06 -10.31 4.86
C TYR A 146 -10.60 -11.43 5.75
N GLU A 147 -10.14 -12.68 5.56
CA GLU A 147 -10.55 -13.81 6.41
C GLU A 147 -10.05 -13.64 7.86
N GLU A 148 -8.91 -13.00 8.08
CA GLU A 148 -8.44 -12.66 9.42
C GLU A 148 -9.30 -11.61 10.10
N LEU A 149 -9.64 -10.54 9.37
CA LEU A 149 -10.51 -9.49 9.88
C LEU A 149 -11.93 -10.02 10.16
N ILE A 150 -12.45 -10.98 9.38
CA ILE A 150 -13.72 -11.65 9.71
C ILE A 150 -13.63 -12.31 11.07
N ARG A 151 -12.54 -13.03 11.36
CA ARG A 151 -12.35 -13.71 12.65
C ARG A 151 -12.19 -12.72 13.80
N GLU A 152 -11.60 -11.55 13.54
CA GLU A 152 -11.35 -10.52 14.55
C GLU A 152 -12.60 -9.71 14.90
N VAL A 153 -13.31 -9.19 13.89
CA VAL A 153 -14.41 -8.22 14.10
C VAL A 153 -15.78 -8.72 13.67
N GLY A 154 -15.86 -9.85 12.97
CA GLY A 154 -17.09 -10.41 12.42
C GLY A 154 -17.48 -9.80 11.06
N ALA A 155 -18.17 -10.59 10.23
CA ALA A 155 -18.47 -10.24 8.84
C ALA A 155 -19.27 -8.94 8.67
N SER A 156 -20.33 -8.74 9.46
CA SER A 156 -21.19 -7.54 9.36
C SER A 156 -20.45 -6.25 9.73
N ALA A 157 -19.66 -6.28 10.81
CA ALA A 157 -18.86 -5.13 11.22
C ALA A 157 -17.76 -4.83 10.20
N LEU A 158 -17.12 -5.87 9.66
CA LEU A 158 -16.11 -5.73 8.63
C LEU A 158 -16.69 -5.13 7.34
N GLN A 159 -17.84 -5.59 6.86
CA GLN A 159 -18.49 -5.02 5.67
C GLN A 159 -18.80 -3.53 5.86
N LYS A 160 -19.33 -3.14 7.02
CA LYS A 160 -19.57 -1.72 7.35
C LYS A 160 -18.27 -0.90 7.39
N HIS A 161 -17.19 -1.51 7.86
CA HIS A 161 -15.87 -0.88 7.89
C HIS A 161 -15.30 -0.72 6.47
N LEU A 162 -15.29 -1.78 5.66
CA LEU A 162 -14.74 -1.79 4.31
C LEU A 162 -15.53 -0.90 3.35
N SER A 163 -16.86 -0.81 3.49
CA SER A 163 -17.71 0.08 2.66
C SER A 163 -17.42 1.57 2.84
N LYS A 164 -16.69 1.95 3.91
CA LYS A 164 -16.21 3.31 4.15
C LYS A 164 -14.71 3.47 3.93
N SER A 165 -14.00 2.36 3.71
CA SER A 165 -12.55 2.35 3.50
C SER A 165 -12.20 2.72 2.06
N ILE A 166 -10.93 3.06 1.83
CA ILE A 166 -10.40 3.35 0.49
C ILE A 166 -9.51 2.19 0.03
N PHE A 167 -9.66 1.84 -1.25
CA PHE A 167 -8.80 0.89 -1.95
C PHE A 167 -8.04 1.65 -3.04
N ALA A 168 -6.76 1.90 -2.81
CA ALA A 168 -5.89 2.57 -3.77
C ALA A 168 -5.24 1.50 -4.66
N VAL A 169 -5.44 1.59 -5.98
CA VAL A 169 -4.87 0.65 -6.95
C VAL A 169 -4.07 1.43 -7.98
N VAL A 170 -2.74 1.26 -7.99
CA VAL A 170 -1.82 1.96 -8.90
C VAL A 170 -0.92 0.93 -9.57
N ILE A 171 -1.31 0.47 -10.77
CA ILE A 171 -0.65 -0.63 -11.46
C ILE A 171 -0.83 -0.55 -12.98
N GLY A 172 0.00 -1.27 -13.73
CA GLY A 172 -0.12 -1.44 -15.19
C GLY A 172 1.04 -0.85 -15.99
N ASN A 173 1.84 0.03 -15.40
CA ASN A 173 3.02 0.60 -16.06
C ASN A 173 4.06 -0.46 -16.45
N ASN A 174 4.30 -1.48 -15.60
CA ASN A 174 5.25 -2.56 -15.86
C ASN A 174 4.79 -3.47 -17.01
N ASP A 175 3.48 -3.71 -17.16
CA ASP A 175 2.93 -4.44 -18.30
C ASP A 175 3.15 -3.65 -19.61
N LEU A 176 2.90 -2.34 -19.59
CA LEU A 176 3.17 -1.47 -20.74
C LEU A 176 4.66 -1.43 -21.09
N PHE A 177 5.55 -1.30 -20.10
CA PHE A 177 7.00 -1.39 -20.35
C PHE A 177 7.37 -2.73 -20.98
N GLY A 178 6.85 -3.84 -20.44
CA GLY A 178 7.07 -5.17 -20.99
C GLY A 178 6.59 -5.31 -22.44
N TYR A 179 5.43 -4.74 -22.77
CA TYR A 179 4.93 -4.70 -24.15
C TYR A 179 5.85 -3.94 -25.08
N PHE A 180 6.24 -2.70 -24.73
CA PHE A 180 7.05 -1.87 -25.63
C PHE A 180 8.49 -2.39 -25.79
N GLU A 181 9.05 -3.02 -24.77
CA GLU A 181 10.38 -3.64 -24.81
C GLU A 181 10.40 -4.99 -25.57
N SER A 182 9.27 -5.70 -25.66
CA SER A 182 9.19 -7.03 -26.30
C SER A 182 8.72 -6.96 -27.75
N SER A 183 9.64 -7.23 -28.69
CA SER A 183 9.30 -7.41 -30.11
C SER A 183 8.25 -8.50 -30.31
N GLU A 184 8.33 -9.60 -29.56
CA GLU A 184 7.41 -10.73 -29.71
C GLU A 184 5.99 -10.38 -29.26
N LEU A 185 5.82 -9.61 -28.18
CA LEU A 185 4.50 -9.14 -27.76
C LEU A 185 3.91 -8.16 -28.78
N ARG A 186 4.73 -7.26 -29.34
CA ARG A 186 4.30 -6.29 -30.37
C ARG A 186 3.94 -6.93 -31.71
N LYS A 187 4.54 -8.06 -32.06
CA LYS A 187 4.14 -8.85 -33.25
C LYS A 187 2.82 -9.59 -33.03
N LYS A 188 2.56 -10.04 -31.80
CA LYS A 188 1.36 -10.84 -31.45
C LYS A 188 0.12 -9.99 -31.24
N ASN A 189 0.27 -8.78 -30.68
CA ASN A 189 -0.85 -7.92 -30.31
C ASN A 189 -0.59 -6.48 -30.75
N THR A 190 -1.62 -5.80 -31.25
CA THR A 190 -1.62 -4.34 -31.36
C THR A 190 -1.63 -3.70 -29.96
N PRO A 191 -1.25 -2.41 -29.82
CA PRO A 191 -1.30 -1.73 -28.52
C PRO A 191 -2.71 -1.77 -27.90
N GLN A 192 -3.75 -1.61 -28.71
CA GLN A 192 -5.14 -1.65 -28.24
C GLN A 192 -5.51 -3.04 -27.71
N GLN A 193 -5.21 -4.11 -28.44
CA GLN A 193 -5.49 -5.48 -27.99
C GLN A 193 -4.78 -5.84 -26.68
N TYR A 194 -3.56 -5.34 -26.49
CA TYR A 194 -2.82 -5.54 -25.26
C TYR A 194 -3.47 -4.79 -24.09
N VAL A 195 -3.84 -3.53 -24.29
CA VAL A 195 -4.56 -2.73 -23.27
C VAL A 195 -5.92 -3.33 -22.94
N ASP A 196 -6.67 -3.82 -23.93
CA ASP A 196 -7.95 -4.49 -23.71
C ASP A 196 -7.79 -5.74 -22.83
N SER A 197 -6.70 -6.49 -23.06
CA SER A 197 -6.35 -7.64 -22.22
C SER A 197 -5.99 -7.23 -20.79
N MET A 198 -5.23 -6.13 -20.63
CA MET A 198 -4.90 -5.57 -19.32
C MET A 198 -6.16 -5.15 -18.56
N LEU A 199 -7.07 -4.44 -19.24
CA LEU A 199 -8.34 -4.01 -18.66
C LEU A 199 -9.22 -5.18 -18.24
N PHE A 200 -9.27 -6.24 -19.06
CA PHE A 200 -9.99 -7.46 -18.73
C PHE A 200 -9.44 -8.12 -17.46
N SER A 201 -8.12 -8.33 -17.38
CA SER A 201 -7.47 -8.92 -16.21
C SER A 201 -7.60 -8.05 -14.96
N LEU A 202 -7.43 -6.73 -15.08
CA LEU A 202 -7.62 -5.79 -13.98
C LEU A 202 -9.05 -5.86 -13.44
N LYS A 203 -10.05 -5.88 -14.32
CA LYS A 203 -11.46 -5.98 -13.93
C LYS A 203 -11.73 -7.24 -13.10
N LEU A 204 -11.20 -8.39 -13.50
CA LEU A 204 -11.36 -9.64 -12.75
C LEU A 204 -10.78 -9.52 -11.33
N GLN A 205 -9.59 -8.95 -11.18
CA GLN A 205 -8.94 -8.77 -9.87
C GLN A 205 -9.70 -7.78 -8.98
N LEU A 206 -10.21 -6.69 -9.56
CA LEU A 206 -11.03 -5.72 -8.83
C LEU A 206 -12.35 -6.34 -8.36
N GLN A 207 -12.98 -7.21 -9.16
CA GLN A 207 -14.21 -7.91 -8.77
C GLN A 207 -14.02 -8.81 -7.54
N VAL A 208 -12.87 -9.47 -7.40
CA VAL A 208 -12.56 -10.26 -6.19
C VAL A 208 -12.50 -9.35 -4.96
N THR A 209 -11.85 -8.20 -5.10
CA THR A 209 -11.70 -7.23 -4.01
C THR A 209 -13.04 -6.60 -3.62
N THR A 210 -13.88 -6.23 -4.61
CA THR A 210 -15.19 -5.63 -4.36
C THR A 210 -16.20 -6.63 -3.85
N HIS A 211 -16.28 -7.85 -4.42
CA HIS A 211 -17.22 -8.88 -3.96
C HIS A 211 -17.02 -9.18 -2.48
N LYS A 212 -15.77 -9.34 -2.02
CA LYS A 212 -15.50 -9.53 -0.59
C LYS A 212 -15.89 -8.31 0.26
N SER A 213 -15.77 -7.10 -0.29
CA SER A 213 -16.11 -5.87 0.42
C SER A 213 -17.62 -5.56 0.43
N SER A 214 -18.39 -6.14 -0.49
CA SER A 214 -19.83 -5.89 -0.66
C SER A 214 -20.74 -7.04 -0.24
N SER A 215 -20.24 -8.28 -0.23
CA SER A 215 -21.06 -9.47 -0.01
C SER A 215 -21.14 -9.84 1.48
N CYS A 216 -22.32 -9.61 2.06
CA CYS A 216 -22.85 -10.33 3.21
C CYS A 216 -24.36 -10.51 3.02
#